data_AF-A0A317WSP5-F1
#
_entry.id   AF-A0A317WSP5-F1
#
_cell.length_a   1.000
_cell.length_b   1.000
_cell.length_c   1.000
_cell.angle_alpha   90.00
_cell.angle_beta   90.00
_cell.angle_gamma   90.00
#
_symmetry.space_group_name_H-M   'P 1'
#
loop_
_entity.id
_entity.type
_entity.pdbx_description
1 polymer ?
#
loop_
_entity_poly.entity_id
_entity_poly.type
_entity_poly.pdbx_seq_one_letter_code
_entity_poly.pdbx_strand_id
1 'polypeptide(L)'
;MPPNFIKPPIRILVQTLTHLVRGHRNPDKRMFMLNLICRYHWNRNFSPAEHRWTTYNDFFALRDQPCFFVLDYGQAPDDAEVRVLSYVWDGRTLEYAPFFNQDPLIQAKVNGIPFGQRPPRTEETRPKREVIRLKLARDIELEDEEFRYMREHPEDAQWVRDNVGVELWWKYNEEEMLRTGWGVVVVVVVVVWGFNRLLMRMLLLGCGDEMIVLLRGCFVRAGIMGGGGFP
;
A
#
# COMPACT_ATOMS: atom_id res chain seq x y z
N MET A 1 5.66 30.10 -16.50
CA MET A 1 6.91 30.52 -15.84
C MET A 1 6.84 30.16 -14.38
N PRO A 2 7.94 29.77 -13.71
CA PRO A 2 9.19 29.17 -14.19
C PRO A 2 9.51 27.86 -13.39
N PRO A 3 10.66 27.19 -13.60
CA PRO A 3 11.15 26.20 -12.64
C PRO A 3 11.44 26.99 -11.36
N ASN A 4 10.55 26.91 -10.39
CA ASN A 4 10.66 27.63 -9.13
C ASN A 4 11.71 26.93 -8.27
N PHE A 5 12.98 27.19 -8.59
CA PHE A 5 14.11 26.81 -7.74
C PHE A 5 14.02 27.62 -6.45
N ILE A 6 13.29 27.05 -5.49
CA ILE A 6 13.10 27.65 -4.18
C ILE A 6 14.33 27.34 -3.34
N LYS A 7 14.87 28.39 -2.72
CA LYS A 7 15.99 28.25 -1.80
C LYS A 7 15.50 27.76 -0.42
N PRO A 8 16.22 26.82 0.22
CA PRO A 8 16.01 26.47 1.62
C PRO A 8 16.40 27.64 2.56
N PRO A 9 15.94 27.65 3.82
CA PRO A 9 15.03 26.67 4.44
C PRO A 9 13.58 26.84 3.96
N ILE A 10 12.90 25.72 3.73
CA ILE A 10 11.54 25.71 3.21
C ILE A 10 10.78 24.46 3.65
N ARG A 11 9.51 24.63 3.98
CA ARG A 11 8.54 23.55 4.18
C ARG A 11 7.55 23.54 3.02
N ILE A 12 7.37 22.37 2.42
CA ILE A 12 6.35 22.13 1.40
C ILE A 12 5.25 21.26 2.00
N LEU A 13 4.03 21.76 1.97
CA LEU A 13 2.81 21.05 2.34
C LEU A 13 2.05 20.68 1.05
N VAL A 14 1.70 19.42 0.90
CA VAL A 14 0.86 18.96 -0.23
C VAL A 14 -0.32 18.18 0.30
N GLN A 15 -1.53 18.59 -0.07
CA GLN A 15 -2.75 17.82 0.13
C GLN A 15 -3.12 17.07 -1.15
N THR A 16 -3.65 15.86 -1.01
CA THR A 16 -4.16 15.04 -2.11
C THR A 16 -5.26 14.11 -1.61
N LEU A 17 -5.89 13.36 -2.51
CA LEU A 17 -6.68 12.18 -2.17
C LEU A 17 -5.83 10.91 -2.28
N THR A 18 -6.07 9.94 -1.39
CA THR A 18 -5.34 8.66 -1.33
C THR A 18 -5.35 7.87 -2.64
N HIS A 19 -6.43 7.92 -3.40
CA HIS A 19 -6.58 7.19 -4.67
C HIS A 19 -5.80 7.85 -5.84
N LEU A 20 -5.45 9.13 -5.73
CA LEU A 20 -4.71 9.87 -6.76
C LEU A 20 -3.19 9.66 -6.68
N VAL A 21 -2.72 9.09 -5.57
CA VAL A 21 -1.30 8.82 -5.35
C VAL A 21 -0.91 7.53 -6.05
N ARG A 22 0.01 7.61 -7.02
CA ARG A 22 0.49 6.46 -7.79
C ARG A 22 1.46 5.62 -6.97
N GLY A 23 1.43 4.30 -7.20
CA GLY A 23 2.27 3.33 -6.48
C GLY A 23 1.47 2.09 -6.11
N HIS A 24 2.17 0.97 -5.89
CA HIS A 24 1.52 -0.28 -5.56
C HIS A 24 1.08 -0.31 -4.09
N ARG A 25 2.02 -0.10 -3.16
CA ARG A 25 1.76 -0.03 -1.71
C ARG A 25 2.16 1.31 -1.11
N ASN A 26 1.94 1.47 0.19
CA ASN A 26 2.26 2.68 0.93
C ASN A 26 3.69 3.23 0.68
N PRO A 27 4.77 2.42 0.73
CA PRO A 27 6.12 2.94 0.53
C PRO A 27 6.32 3.56 -0.85
N ASP A 28 5.80 2.92 -1.90
CA ASP A 28 5.88 3.40 -3.29
C ASP A 28 5.08 4.69 -3.48
N LYS A 29 3.87 4.73 -2.91
CA LYS A 29 2.99 5.92 -2.94
C LYS A 29 3.64 7.11 -2.26
N ARG A 30 4.27 6.90 -1.10
CA ARG A 30 5.04 7.95 -0.42
C ARG A 30 6.22 8.41 -1.26
N MET A 31 7.01 7.47 -1.77
CA MET A 31 8.18 7.78 -2.60
C MET A 31 7.80 8.54 -3.89
N PHE A 32 6.66 8.19 -4.51
CA PHE A 32 6.11 8.91 -5.66
C PHE A 32 5.87 10.38 -5.34
N MET A 33 5.14 10.69 -4.26
CA MET A 33 4.83 12.07 -3.89
C MET A 33 6.08 12.87 -3.52
N LEU A 34 7.00 12.28 -2.76
CA LEU A 34 8.24 12.94 -2.38
C LEU A 34 9.10 13.28 -3.61
N ASN A 35 9.26 12.32 -4.54
CA ASN A 35 9.97 12.57 -5.79
C ASN A 35 9.27 13.62 -6.65
N LEU A 36 7.95 13.60 -6.70
CA LEU A 36 7.15 14.54 -7.46
C LEU A 36 7.36 15.98 -6.96
N ILE A 37 7.31 16.19 -5.64
CA ILE A 37 7.59 17.50 -5.02
C ILE A 37 9.04 17.93 -5.31
N CYS A 38 10.00 17.03 -5.13
CA CYS A 38 11.41 17.36 -5.33
C CYS A 38 11.73 17.71 -6.79
N ARG A 39 11.12 17.02 -7.75
CA ARG A 39 11.28 17.31 -9.18
C ARG A 39 10.65 18.64 -9.55
N TYR A 40 9.48 18.94 -8.98
CA TYR A 40 8.77 20.19 -9.24
C TYR A 40 9.57 21.43 -8.80
N HIS A 41 10.25 21.36 -7.65
CA HIS A 41 10.99 22.51 -7.10
C HIS A 41 12.49 22.54 -7.40
N TRP A 42 13.14 21.37 -7.49
CA TRP A 42 14.60 21.28 -7.59
C TRP A 42 15.09 20.41 -8.74
N ASN A 43 14.17 19.94 -9.60
CA ASN A 43 14.49 19.06 -10.75
C ASN A 43 15.35 17.84 -10.37
N ARG A 44 15.08 17.25 -9.19
CA ARG A 44 15.80 16.07 -8.69
C ARG A 44 14.88 15.15 -7.90
N ASN A 45 15.32 13.93 -7.66
CA ASN A 45 14.61 12.98 -6.81
C ASN A 45 14.78 13.34 -5.32
N PHE A 46 13.87 12.80 -4.51
CA PHE A 46 13.95 12.86 -3.06
C PHE A 46 15.23 12.16 -2.57
N SER A 47 15.87 12.78 -1.57
CA SER A 47 17.05 12.25 -0.89
C SER A 47 16.83 12.32 0.62
N PRO A 48 16.78 11.18 1.34
CA PRO A 48 16.57 11.18 2.79
C PRO A 48 17.74 11.77 3.58
N ALA A 49 18.93 11.91 2.97
CA ALA A 49 20.08 12.55 3.59
C ALA A 49 19.91 14.08 3.67
N GLU A 50 19.12 14.68 2.78
CA GLU A 50 18.95 16.13 2.67
C GLU A 50 17.56 16.62 3.07
N HIS A 51 16.55 15.78 2.87
CA HIS A 51 15.16 16.13 3.05
C HIS A 51 14.55 15.33 4.18
N ARG A 52 13.65 15.96 4.92
CA ARG A 52 12.88 15.33 5.99
C ARG A 52 11.42 15.37 5.60
N TRP A 53 10.66 14.36 5.98
CA TRP A 53 9.27 14.28 5.56
C TRP A 53 8.37 13.65 6.60
N THR A 54 7.08 13.91 6.46
CA THR A 54 6.04 13.18 7.16
C THR A 54 4.77 13.09 6.32
N THR A 55 3.90 12.16 6.70
CA THR A 55 2.57 12.03 6.13
C THR A 55 1.51 12.09 7.21
N TYR A 56 0.32 12.57 6.83
CA TYR A 56 -0.87 12.56 7.65
C TYR A 56 -2.04 11.98 6.86
N ASN A 57 -2.86 11.16 7.51
CA ASN A 57 -3.99 10.44 6.90
C ASN A 57 -3.64 9.64 5.64
N ASP A 58 -2.45 9.05 5.60
CA ASP A 58 -1.97 8.21 4.49
C ASP A 58 -2.58 6.80 4.48
N PHE A 59 -3.88 6.73 4.70
CA PHE A 59 -4.70 5.53 4.68
C PHE A 59 -4.95 5.06 3.24
N PHE A 60 -3.90 4.71 2.51
CA PHE A 60 -3.97 4.46 1.06
C PHE A 60 -4.84 3.27 0.65
N ALA A 61 -5.19 2.40 1.60
CA ALA A 61 -6.14 1.31 1.34
C ALA A 61 -7.59 1.83 1.32
N LEU A 62 -7.85 3.02 1.88
CA LEU A 62 -9.13 3.71 1.83
C LEU A 62 -9.15 4.68 0.65
N ARG A 63 -10.21 4.65 -0.15
CA ARG A 63 -10.41 5.59 -1.26
C ARG A 63 -10.92 6.94 -0.77
N ASP A 64 -10.65 7.97 -1.58
CA ASP A 64 -11.18 9.32 -1.43
C ASP A 64 -10.89 10.00 -0.09
N GLN A 65 -9.83 9.56 0.60
CA GLN A 65 -9.42 10.16 1.86
C GLN A 65 -8.44 11.31 1.60
N PRO A 66 -8.67 12.52 2.15
CA PRO A 66 -7.66 13.56 2.16
C PRO A 66 -6.43 13.10 2.94
N CYS A 67 -5.27 13.16 2.29
CA CYS A 67 -3.98 12.90 2.92
C CYS A 67 -3.00 14.02 2.62
N PHE A 68 -2.04 14.19 3.52
CA PHE A 68 -1.09 15.30 3.50
C PHE A 68 0.34 14.78 3.54
N PHE A 69 1.20 15.48 2.81
CA PHE A 69 2.63 15.28 2.79
C PHE A 69 3.30 16.57 3.23
N VAL A 70 4.21 16.48 4.17
CA VAL A 70 5.08 17.59 4.58
C VAL A 70 6.50 17.20 4.20
N LEU A 71 7.18 18.06 3.46
CA LEU A 71 8.58 17.90 3.06
C LEU A 71 9.36 19.15 3.48
N ASP A 72 10.39 18.94 4.29
CA ASP A 72 11.28 19.97 4.78
C ASP A 72 12.64 19.88 4.10
N TYR A 73 13.17 21.02 3.67
CA TYR A 73 14.51 21.12 3.08
C TYR A 73 15.29 22.29 3.66
N GLY A 74 16.56 22.06 4.02
CA GLY A 74 17.44 23.05 4.63
C GLY A 74 17.59 22.91 6.13
N GLN A 75 18.09 23.95 6.78
CA GLN A 75 18.17 24.10 8.24
C GLN A 75 17.76 25.53 8.58
N ALA A 76 17.07 25.71 9.69
CA ALA A 76 16.68 27.01 10.21
C ALA A 76 16.98 27.03 11.72
N PRO A 77 17.42 28.18 12.28
CA PRO A 77 17.61 28.33 13.71
C PRO A 77 16.27 28.36 14.47
N ASP A 78 15.21 28.84 13.81
CA ASP A 78 13.85 28.93 14.34
C ASP A 78 12.84 28.49 13.27
N ASP A 79 11.88 27.66 13.65
CA ASP A 79 10.78 27.20 12.82
C ASP A 79 9.89 28.35 12.34
N ALA A 80 9.77 29.43 13.13
CA ALA A 80 8.97 30.61 12.79
C ALA A 80 9.47 31.34 11.53
N GLU A 81 10.76 31.18 11.19
CA GLU A 81 11.38 31.78 10.00
C GLU A 81 11.20 30.91 8.74
N VAL A 82 10.71 29.67 8.90
CA VAL A 82 10.57 28.73 7.80
C VAL A 82 9.32 29.07 7.00
N ARG A 83 9.52 29.51 5.76
CA ARG A 83 8.42 29.70 4.83
C ARG A 83 7.73 28.36 4.52
N VAL A 84 6.40 28.36 4.58
CA VAL A 84 5.55 27.24 4.16
C VAL A 84 4.93 27.51 2.80
N LEU A 85 5.15 26.61 1.84
CA LEU A 85 4.45 26.61 0.56
C LEU A 85 3.49 25.43 0.51
N SER A 86 2.25 25.74 0.17
CA SER A 86 1.17 24.77 0.21
C SER A 86 0.62 24.51 -1.20
N TYR A 87 0.31 23.25 -1.48
CA TYR A 87 -0.17 22.79 -2.77
C TYR A 87 -1.30 21.77 -2.64
N VAL A 88 -2.10 21.64 -3.70
CA VAL A 88 -3.00 20.52 -3.94
C VAL A 88 -2.46 19.70 -5.10
N TRP A 89 -2.43 18.37 -4.96
CA TRP A 89 -2.20 17.44 -6.06
C TRP A 89 -3.53 16.81 -6.49
N ASP A 90 -3.89 17.01 -7.76
CA ASP A 90 -5.15 16.54 -8.37
C ASP A 90 -4.98 15.22 -9.14
N GLY A 91 -3.80 14.60 -9.09
CA GLY A 91 -3.45 13.42 -9.91
C GLY A 91 -2.67 13.75 -11.19
N ARG A 92 -2.52 15.03 -11.53
CA ARG A 92 -1.87 15.51 -12.76
C ARG A 92 -0.87 16.64 -12.51
N THR A 93 -1.24 17.64 -11.72
CA THR A 93 -0.43 18.83 -11.47
C THR A 93 -0.43 19.24 -9.99
N LEU A 94 0.67 19.86 -9.56
CA LEU A 94 0.73 20.55 -8.27
C LEU A 94 0.23 21.98 -8.44
N GLU A 95 -0.93 22.27 -7.86
CA GLU A 95 -1.53 23.59 -7.88
C GLU A 95 -1.19 24.34 -6.59
N TYR A 96 -0.73 25.58 -6.72
CA TYR A 96 -0.40 26.41 -5.56
C TYR A 96 -1.67 26.76 -4.77
N ALA A 97 -1.67 26.45 -3.48
CA ALA A 97 -2.82 26.54 -2.59
C ALA A 97 -2.47 27.34 -1.32
N PRO A 98 -2.25 28.67 -1.43
CA PRO A 98 -1.81 29.50 -0.31
C PRO A 98 -2.83 29.57 0.84
N PHE A 99 -4.10 29.29 0.58
CA PHE A 99 -5.17 29.32 1.59
C PHE A 99 -4.95 28.30 2.72
N PHE A 100 -4.22 27.20 2.48
CA PHE A 100 -3.84 26.28 3.56
C PHE A 100 -2.92 26.90 4.60
N ASN A 101 -2.20 27.97 4.26
CA ASN A 101 -1.39 28.71 5.21
C ASN A 101 -2.25 29.53 6.19
N GLN A 102 -3.54 29.71 5.88
CA GLN A 102 -4.50 30.47 6.69
C GLN A 102 -5.49 29.57 7.44
N ASP A 103 -5.58 28.29 7.08
CA ASP A 103 -6.48 27.32 7.72
C ASP A 103 -5.99 26.96 9.13
N PRO A 104 -6.74 27.28 10.21
CA PRO A 104 -6.29 27.06 11.57
C PRO A 104 -6.05 25.59 11.93
N LEU A 105 -6.83 24.65 11.37
CA LEU A 105 -6.70 23.22 11.67
C LEU A 105 -5.44 22.66 11.02
N ILE A 106 -5.16 23.09 9.79
CA ILE A 106 -3.95 22.70 9.08
C ILE A 106 -2.73 23.31 9.77
N GLN A 107 -2.77 24.61 10.11
CA GLN A 107 -1.66 25.26 10.81
C GLN A 107 -1.39 24.62 12.18
N ALA A 108 -2.42 24.26 12.95
CA ALA A 108 -2.23 23.54 14.20
C ALA A 108 -1.50 22.20 14.01
N LYS A 109 -1.78 21.47 12.92
CA LYS A 109 -1.08 20.22 12.60
C LYS A 109 0.35 20.45 12.13
N VAL A 110 0.57 21.45 11.26
CA VAL A 110 1.90 21.79 10.74
C VAL A 110 2.81 22.30 11.86
N ASN A 111 2.31 23.14 12.76
CA ASN A 111 3.05 23.67 13.91
C ASN A 111 3.40 22.58 14.94
N GLY A 112 2.61 21.50 14.99
CA GLY A 112 2.95 20.31 15.79
C GLY A 112 4.08 19.46 15.18
N ILE A 113 4.59 19.81 14.00
CA ILE A 113 5.69 19.12 13.33
C ILE A 113 6.92 20.04 13.34
N PRO A 114 7.93 19.77 14.19
CA PRO A 114 9.13 20.61 14.22
C PRO A 114 9.86 20.56 12.87
N PHE A 115 10.38 21.69 12.41
CA PHE A 115 11.24 21.77 11.24
C PHE A 115 12.64 21.30 11.61
N GLY A 116 13.05 20.15 11.09
CA GLY A 116 14.34 19.56 11.46
C GLY A 116 14.21 18.14 11.96
N GLN A 117 15.19 17.68 12.73
CA GLN A 117 15.15 16.34 13.30
C GLN A 117 14.02 16.25 14.31
N ARG A 118 13.08 15.34 14.04
CA ARG A 118 12.07 14.99 15.02
C ARG A 118 12.75 14.37 16.24
N PRO A 119 12.31 14.70 17.46
CA PRO A 119 12.70 13.92 18.61
C PRO A 119 12.34 12.44 18.35
N PRO A 120 13.12 11.48 18.90
CA PRO A 120 12.75 10.09 18.87
C PRO A 120 11.31 9.98 19.35
N ARG A 121 10.47 9.37 18.52
CA ARG A 121 9.09 9.14 18.91
C ARG A 121 9.15 8.24 20.14
N THR A 122 8.61 8.69 21.27
CA THR A 122 8.26 7.78 22.36
C THR A 122 7.27 6.79 21.76
N GLU A 123 7.72 5.55 21.57
CA GLU A 123 6.84 4.48 21.13
C GLU A 123 5.84 4.23 22.25
N GLU A 124 4.69 4.89 22.17
CA GLU A 124 3.53 4.43 22.91
C GLU A 124 3.27 3.00 22.47
N THR A 125 3.35 2.08 23.44
CA THR A 125 3.08 0.66 23.22
C THR A 125 1.61 0.49 22.86
N ARG A 126 1.32 0.52 21.56
CA ARG A 126 -0.03 0.27 21.06
C ARG A 126 -0.33 -1.23 21.12
N PRO A 127 -1.59 -1.61 21.42
CA PRO A 127 -2.02 -2.99 21.25
C PRO A 127 -1.71 -3.48 19.83
N LYS A 128 -1.18 -4.71 19.71
CA LYS A 128 -0.74 -5.26 18.42
C LYS A 128 -1.88 -5.26 17.37
N ARG A 129 -3.12 -5.56 17.78
CA ARG A 129 -4.32 -5.46 16.93
C ARG A 129 -4.52 -4.08 16.30
N GLU A 130 -4.20 -2.99 17.02
CA GLU A 130 -4.30 -1.64 16.48
C GLU A 130 -3.19 -1.34 15.48
N VAL A 131 -1.98 -1.86 15.73
CA VAL A 131 -0.86 -1.76 14.78
C VAL A 131 -1.22 -2.46 13.47
N ILE A 132 -1.75 -3.67 13.54
CA ILE A 132 -2.18 -4.46 12.37
C ILE A 132 -3.30 -3.74 11.63
N ARG A 133 -4.35 -3.28 12.33
CA ARG A 133 -5.45 -2.49 11.73
C ARG A 133 -4.91 -1.25 11.00
N LEU A 134 -3.96 -0.53 11.60
CA LEU A 134 -3.36 0.66 10.99
C LEU A 134 -2.49 0.31 9.77
N LYS A 135 -1.72 -0.77 9.82
CA LYS A 135 -0.93 -1.25 8.67
C LYS A 135 -1.87 -1.58 7.49
N LEU A 136 -2.94 -2.33 7.74
CA LEU A 136 -3.97 -2.65 6.74
C LEU A 136 -4.59 -1.38 6.13
N ALA A 137 -5.07 -0.45 6.97
CA ALA A 137 -5.67 0.80 6.50
C ALA A 137 -4.69 1.68 5.70
N ARG A 138 -3.41 1.63 6.04
CA ARG A 138 -2.34 2.37 5.35
C ARG A 138 -1.84 1.69 4.10
N ASP A 139 -2.25 0.46 3.81
CA ASP A 139 -1.69 -0.37 2.75
C ASP A 139 -0.20 -0.68 2.94
N ILE A 140 0.17 -0.99 4.19
CA ILE A 140 1.48 -1.47 4.60
C ILE A 140 1.42 -2.99 4.71
N GLU A 141 2.44 -3.66 4.19
CA GLU A 141 2.56 -5.11 4.28
C GLU A 141 2.70 -5.58 5.74
N LEU A 142 2.01 -6.67 6.06
CA LEU A 142 2.14 -7.33 7.34
C LEU A 142 3.32 -8.31 7.32
N GLU A 143 4.02 -8.39 8.45
CA GLU A 143 5.11 -9.32 8.70
C GLU A 143 4.58 -10.72 9.08
N ASP A 144 5.40 -11.76 8.96
CA ASP A 144 4.99 -13.13 9.29
C ASP A 144 4.57 -13.27 10.77
N GLU A 145 5.23 -12.53 11.66
CA GLU A 145 4.92 -12.44 13.08
C GLU A 145 3.52 -11.88 13.32
N GLU A 146 3.04 -10.97 12.47
CA GLU A 146 1.72 -10.35 12.59
C GLU A 146 0.62 -11.31 12.14
N PHE A 147 0.85 -12.08 11.07
CA PHE A 147 -0.04 -13.18 10.69
C PHE A 147 -0.07 -14.26 11.76
N ARG A 148 1.09 -14.63 12.33
CA ARG A 148 1.16 -15.61 13.42
C ARG A 148 0.38 -15.13 14.65
N TYR A 149 0.58 -13.87 15.07
CA TYR A 149 -0.14 -13.27 16.17
C TYR A 149 -1.65 -13.38 15.99
N MET A 150 -2.18 -13.03 14.82
CA MET A 150 -3.63 -13.07 14.56
C MET A 150 -4.22 -14.48 14.62
N ARG A 151 -3.44 -15.52 14.27
CA ARG A 151 -3.86 -16.93 14.44
C ARG A 151 -3.86 -17.37 15.90
N GLU A 152 -2.90 -16.90 16.68
CA GLU A 152 -2.75 -17.23 18.10
C GLU A 152 -3.74 -16.44 18.98
N HIS A 153 -4.25 -15.30 18.49
CA HIS A 153 -5.15 -14.39 19.19
C HIS A 153 -6.46 -14.14 18.39
N PRO A 154 -7.37 -15.13 18.33
CA PRO A 154 -8.60 -15.03 17.52
C PRO A 154 -9.54 -13.91 17.95
N GLU A 155 -9.54 -13.52 19.24
CA GLU A 155 -10.30 -12.37 19.76
C GLU A 155 -9.84 -11.05 19.16
N ASP A 156 -8.53 -10.89 18.99
CA ASP A 156 -7.94 -9.70 18.37
C ASP A 156 -8.13 -9.74 16.86
N ALA A 157 -8.07 -10.92 16.25
CA ALA A 157 -8.38 -11.07 14.83
C ALA A 157 -9.83 -10.69 14.50
N GLN A 158 -10.78 -11.14 15.33
CA GLN A 158 -12.18 -10.75 15.22
C GLN A 158 -12.34 -9.24 15.44
N TRP A 159 -11.67 -8.66 16.44
CA TRP A 159 -11.69 -7.22 16.65
C TRP A 159 -11.16 -6.46 15.42
N VAL A 160 -10.03 -6.87 14.84
CA VAL A 160 -9.49 -6.22 13.63
C VAL A 160 -10.51 -6.33 12.50
N ARG A 161 -11.06 -7.51 12.23
CA ARG A 161 -12.09 -7.74 11.21
C ARG A 161 -13.28 -6.79 11.36
N ASP A 162 -13.77 -6.60 12.58
CA ASP A 162 -14.92 -5.73 12.86
C ASP A 162 -14.57 -4.23 12.77
N ASN A 163 -13.28 -3.89 12.81
CA ASN A 163 -12.77 -2.53 12.79
C ASN A 163 -12.00 -2.17 11.50
N VAL A 164 -11.92 -3.10 10.54
CA VAL A 164 -11.48 -2.84 9.17
C VAL A 164 -12.66 -3.01 8.23
N GLY A 165 -12.68 -2.24 7.14
CA GLY A 165 -13.68 -2.43 6.10
C GLY A 165 -13.57 -3.83 5.47
N VAL A 166 -14.68 -4.37 4.97
CA VAL A 166 -14.75 -5.74 4.45
C VAL A 166 -13.73 -6.00 3.34
N GLU A 167 -13.50 -5.03 2.45
CA GLU A 167 -12.47 -5.06 1.41
C GLU A 167 -11.05 -5.25 1.95
N LEU A 168 -10.71 -4.57 3.06
CA LEU A 168 -9.39 -4.71 3.68
C LEU A 168 -9.24 -6.07 4.34
N TRP A 169 -10.31 -6.59 4.93
CA TRP A 169 -10.32 -7.92 5.52
C TRP A 169 -10.17 -9.01 4.45
N TRP A 170 -10.83 -8.88 3.30
CA TRP A 170 -10.65 -9.82 2.18
C TRP A 170 -9.20 -9.86 1.72
N LYS A 171 -8.56 -8.69 1.54
CA LYS A 171 -7.14 -8.62 1.16
C LYS A 171 -6.23 -9.31 2.20
N TYR A 172 -6.49 -9.11 3.49
CA TYR A 172 -5.77 -9.81 4.55
C TYR A 172 -5.87 -11.34 4.40
N ASN A 173 -7.08 -11.87 4.19
CA ASN A 173 -7.30 -13.31 4.05
C ASN A 173 -6.60 -13.88 2.80
N GLU A 174 -6.61 -13.16 1.68
CA GLU A 174 -5.88 -13.57 0.48
C GLU A 174 -4.38 -13.70 0.75
N GLU A 175 -3.77 -12.70 1.42
CA GLU A 175 -2.36 -12.76 1.78
C GLU A 175 -2.06 -13.90 2.76
N GLU A 176 -2.93 -14.14 3.74
CA GLU A 176 -2.79 -15.26 4.66
C GLU A 176 -2.88 -16.62 3.94
N MET A 177 -3.83 -16.80 3.03
CA MET A 177 -3.99 -18.02 2.25
C MET A 177 -2.77 -18.31 1.37
N LEU A 178 -2.17 -17.27 0.78
CA LEU A 178 -0.95 -17.39 -0.01
C LEU A 178 0.23 -17.81 0.86
N ARG A 179 0.37 -17.25 2.07
CA ARG A 179 1.46 -17.58 3.00
C ARG A 179 1.36 -18.96 3.61
N THR A 180 0.15 -19.42 3.89
CA THR A 180 -0.10 -20.73 4.52
C THR A 180 -0.18 -21.87 3.49
N GLY A 181 -0.06 -21.58 2.19
CA GLY A 181 -0.09 -22.59 1.11
C GLY A 181 -1.48 -23.15 0.81
N TRP A 182 -2.52 -22.73 1.53
CA TRP A 182 -3.90 -23.19 1.32
C TRP A 182 -4.48 -22.73 -0.02
N GLY A 183 -4.00 -21.63 -0.60
CA GLY A 183 -4.41 -21.19 -1.93
C GLY A 183 -4.17 -22.25 -3.02
N VAL A 184 -3.07 -23.00 -2.94
CA VAL A 184 -2.78 -24.10 -3.87
C VAL A 184 -3.72 -25.27 -3.62
N VAL A 185 -4.00 -25.59 -2.35
CA VAL A 185 -4.90 -26.69 -1.98
C VAL A 185 -6.33 -26.42 -2.45
N VAL A 186 -6.85 -25.21 -2.26
CA VAL A 186 -8.21 -24.85 -2.70
C VAL A 186 -8.32 -24.89 -4.23
N VAL A 187 -7.33 -24.36 -4.96
CA VAL A 187 -7.33 -24.44 -6.43
C VAL A 187 -7.25 -25.89 -6.90
N VAL A 188 -6.38 -26.71 -6.31
CA VAL A 188 -6.28 -28.13 -6.64
C VAL A 188 -7.59 -28.85 -6.35
N VAL A 189 -8.21 -28.61 -5.20
CA VAL A 189 -9.50 -29.24 -4.83
C VAL A 189 -10.60 -28.80 -5.79
N VAL A 190 -10.73 -27.50 -6.11
CA VAL A 190 -11.77 -27.01 -7.04
C VAL A 190 -11.56 -27.57 -8.45
N VAL A 191 -10.31 -27.61 -8.94
CA VAL A 191 -9.98 -28.18 -10.25
C VAL A 191 -10.27 -29.68 -10.27
N VAL A 192 -9.82 -30.45 -9.27
CA VAL A 192 -10.03 -31.90 -9.19
C VAL A 192 -11.51 -32.24 -9.05
N TRP A 193 -12.27 -31.47 -8.25
CA TRP A 193 -13.69 -31.69 -8.06
C TRP A 193 -14.51 -31.29 -9.29
N GLY A 194 -14.15 -30.18 -9.95
CA GLY A 194 -14.73 -29.78 -11.23
C GLY A 194 -14.44 -30.79 -12.35
N PHE A 195 -13.21 -31.33 -12.38
CA PHE A 195 -12.80 -32.37 -13.33
C PHE A 195 -13.55 -33.68 -13.09
N ASN A 196 -13.67 -34.13 -11.83
CA ASN A 196 -14.45 -35.32 -11.47
C ASN A 196 -15.94 -35.19 -11.80
N ARG A 197 -16.52 -33.98 -11.64
CA ARG A 197 -17.92 -33.72 -11.97
C ARG A 197 -18.16 -33.70 -13.49
N LEU A 198 -17.20 -33.20 -14.26
CA LEU A 198 -17.22 -33.24 -15.72
C LEU A 198 -17.03 -34.67 -16.24
N LEU A 199 -16.10 -35.43 -15.65
CA LEU A 199 -15.81 -36.83 -15.97
C LEU A 199 -17.02 -37.73 -15.69
N MET A 200 -17.68 -37.56 -14.53
CA MET A 200 -18.93 -38.24 -14.18
C MET A 200 -20.06 -37.92 -15.18
N ARG A 201 -20.19 -36.65 -15.60
CA ARG A 201 -21.18 -36.27 -16.62
C ARG A 201 -20.88 -36.89 -17.98
N MET A 202 -19.61 -36.96 -18.39
CA MET A 202 -19.22 -37.56 -19.67
C MET A 202 -19.36 -39.09 -19.67
N LEU A 203 -19.07 -39.76 -18.54
CA LEU A 203 -19.30 -41.20 -18.36
C LEU A 203 -20.79 -41.55 -18.40
N LEU A 204 -21.65 -40.72 -17.81
CA LEU A 204 -23.12 -40.91 -17.85
C LEU A 204 -23.72 -40.67 -19.24
N LEU A 205 -23.04 -39.91 -20.11
CA LEU A 205 -23.50 -39.60 -21.48
C LEU A 205 -22.96 -40.56 -22.54
N GLY A 206 -22.13 -41.56 -22.18
CA GLY A 206 -21.65 -42.59 -23.11
C GLY A 206 -20.62 -42.13 -24.15
N CYS A 207 -19.99 -40.95 -23.96
CA CYS A 207 -18.97 -40.43 -24.88
C CYS A 207 -17.57 -41.02 -24.58
N GLY A 208 -17.35 -42.28 -24.93
CA GLY A 208 -16.07 -42.98 -24.71
C GLY A 208 -14.91 -42.46 -25.57
N ASP A 209 -15.18 -42.08 -26.83
CA ASP A 209 -14.12 -41.79 -27.80
C ASP A 209 -13.61 -40.33 -27.76
N GLU A 210 -14.38 -39.39 -27.20
CA GLU A 210 -13.92 -38.00 -27.00
C GLU A 210 -13.00 -37.83 -25.77
N MET A 211 -12.90 -38.86 -24.92
CA MET A 211 -12.15 -38.83 -23.67
C MET A 211 -10.63 -38.77 -23.88
N ILE A 212 -10.12 -39.35 -24.98
CA ILE A 212 -8.67 -39.42 -25.28
C ILE A 212 -8.12 -38.07 -25.76
N VAL A 213 -8.93 -37.25 -26.42
CA VAL A 213 -8.50 -35.95 -26.97
C VAL A 213 -8.42 -34.87 -25.87
N LEU A 214 -9.36 -34.87 -24.93
CA LEU A 214 -9.37 -33.93 -23.79
C LEU A 214 -8.20 -34.18 -22.82
N LEU A 215 -7.86 -35.45 -22.54
CA LEU A 215 -6.74 -35.79 -21.66
C LEU A 215 -5.38 -35.39 -22.25
N ARG A 216 -5.20 -35.48 -23.57
CA ARG A 216 -3.97 -35.00 -24.25
C ARG A 216 -3.87 -33.47 -24.30
N GLY A 217 -4.99 -32.76 -24.40
CA GLY A 217 -5.01 -31.29 -24.42
C GLY A 217 -4.71 -30.64 -23.07
N CYS A 218 -5.14 -31.24 -21.96
CA CYS A 218 -4.90 -30.70 -20.61
C CYS A 218 -3.44 -30.87 -20.15
N PHE A 219 -2.75 -31.95 -20.53
CA PHE A 219 -1.34 -32.17 -20.14
C PHE A 219 -0.36 -31.23 -20.85
N VAL A 220 -0.65 -30.80 -22.09
CA VAL A 220 0.21 -29.86 -22.84
C VAL A 220 0.13 -28.43 -22.27
N ARG A 221 -0.99 -28.04 -21.66
CA ARG A 221 -1.19 -26.68 -21.11
C ARG A 221 -0.72 -26.50 -19.66
N ALA A 222 -0.46 -27.60 -18.95
CA ALA A 222 0.01 -27.61 -17.55
C ALA A 222 1.55 -27.67 -17.39
N GLY A 223 2.32 -27.72 -18.48
CA GLY A 223 3.79 -27.62 -18.41
C GLY A 223 4.50 -28.77 -17.67
N ILE A 224 3.88 -29.95 -17.58
CA ILE A 224 4.50 -31.15 -17.00
C ILE A 224 4.77 -32.14 -18.13
N MET A 225 5.79 -31.87 -18.94
CA MET A 225 6.56 -32.92 -19.61
C MET A 225 7.88 -32.36 -20.18
N GLY A 226 8.97 -32.81 -19.57
CA GLY A 226 10.32 -32.86 -20.13
C GLY A 226 11.14 -33.68 -19.13
N GLY A 227 11.65 -34.87 -19.40
CA GLY A 227 11.92 -35.54 -20.66
C GLY A 227 13.41 -35.91 -20.67
N GLY A 228 13.71 -37.21 -20.72
CA GLY A 228 15.06 -37.78 -20.93
C GLY A 228 15.52 -38.61 -19.74
N GLY A 229 15.68 -39.93 -19.80
CA GLY A 229 16.03 -40.79 -20.93
C GLY A 229 17.51 -41.17 -20.83
N PHE A 230 17.79 -42.21 -20.04
CA PHE A 230 19.09 -42.90 -20.02
C PHE A 230 19.19 -43.82 -21.25
N PRO A 231 20.38 -43.97 -21.88
CA PRO A 231 20.79 -45.26 -22.42
C PRO A 231 21.21 -46.22 -21.30
#